data_AF-A0A6N8Z6T0-F1
#
_entry.id   AF-A0A6N8Z6T0-F1
#
_cell.length_a   1.000
_cell.length_b   1.000
_cell.length_c   1.000
_cell.angle_alpha   90.00
_cell.angle_beta   90.00
_cell.angle_gamma   90.00
#
_symmetry.space_group_name_H-M   'P 1'
#
loop_
_entity.id
_entity.type
_entity.pdbx_description
1 polymer ?
#
loop_
_entity_poly.entity_id
_entity_poly.type
_entity_poly.pdbx_seq_one_letter_code
_entity_poly.pdbx_strand_id
1 'polypeptide(L)'
;MADDVHWVDKGEAARELEVSLSTLDRMIRKGEVEVEREGRRVYVKLPGPRYPSDRELLRNALIRVEQSERKVRELAEEADELEQERDQARAETEAVKAENVRLKGLYRAERLARGRTRRLAIRLGWVIGALAVLLVVSGVAAWLLFV
;
A
#
# COMPACT_ATOMS: atom_id res chain seq x y z
N MET A 1 10.87 34.75 -20.41
CA MET A 1 11.56 36.00 -20.07
C MET A 1 11.91 35.88 -18.60
N ALA A 2 13.20 35.81 -18.27
CA ALA A 2 13.62 35.81 -16.87
C ALA A 2 13.46 37.24 -16.37
N ASP A 3 12.64 37.45 -15.35
CA ASP A 3 12.61 38.72 -14.63
C ASP A 3 14.00 38.87 -13.98
N ASP A 4 14.84 39.77 -14.50
CA ASP A 4 16.15 40.08 -13.92
C ASP A 4 15.94 40.75 -12.56
N VAL A 5 16.00 39.93 -11.51
CA VAL A 5 15.86 40.35 -10.11
C VAL A 5 17.15 41.08 -9.70
N HIS A 6 17.07 42.41 -9.57
CA HIS A 6 18.18 43.24 -9.12
C HIS A 6 18.09 43.49 -7.61
N TRP A 7 19.07 42.99 -6.86
CA TRP A 7 19.19 43.21 -5.42
C TRP A 7 20.08 44.41 -5.14
N VAL A 8 19.51 45.43 -4.51
CA VAL A 8 20.22 46.68 -4.18
C VAL A 8 20.36 46.86 -2.68
N ASP A 9 21.40 47.59 -2.27
CA ASP A 9 21.51 48.07 -0.89
C ASP A 9 20.41 49.09 -0.59
N LYS A 10 20.06 49.24 0.68
CA LYS A 10 19.02 50.19 1.11
C LYS A 10 19.33 51.64 0.73
N GLY A 11 20.60 52.05 0.72
CA GLY A 11 21.01 53.38 0.28
C GLY A 11 20.81 53.60 -1.22
N GLU A 12 21.04 52.56 -2.00
CA GLU A 12 20.84 52.56 -3.46
C GLU A 12 19.36 52.49 -3.81
N ALA A 13 18.58 51.63 -3.14
CA ALA A 13 17.13 51.56 -3.25
C ALA A 13 16.45 52.91 -2.95
N ALA A 14 16.91 53.63 -1.93
CA ALA A 14 16.35 54.94 -1.60
C ALA A 14 16.57 55.96 -2.72
N ARG A 15 17.74 55.90 -3.38
CA ARG A 15 18.06 56.75 -4.54
C ARG A 15 17.26 56.33 -5.78
N GLU A 16 17.22 55.03 -6.07
CA GLU A 16 16.47 54.48 -7.20
C GLU A 16 14.97 54.70 -7.08
N LEU A 17 14.43 54.80 -5.86
CA LEU A 17 13.02 55.06 -5.62
C LEU A 17 12.71 56.53 -5.35
N GLU A 18 13.72 57.41 -5.32
CA GLU A 18 13.60 58.83 -4.99
C GLU A 18 12.86 59.08 -3.66
N VAL A 19 13.00 58.16 -2.70
CA VAL A 19 12.40 58.26 -1.37
C VAL A 19 13.47 58.51 -0.31
N SER A 20 13.07 59.15 0.78
CA SER A 20 13.93 59.24 1.95
C SER A 20 14.17 57.84 2.56
N LEU A 21 15.34 57.63 3.18
CA LEU A 21 15.66 56.38 3.89
C LEU A 21 14.64 56.03 4.97
N SER A 22 13.98 57.03 5.58
CA SER A 22 12.95 56.82 6.61
C SER A 22 11.60 56.40 6.00
N THR A 23 11.26 56.90 4.82
CA THR A 23 10.12 56.42 4.02
C THR A 23 10.36 54.97 3.58
N LEU A 24 11.56 54.67 3.07
CA LEU A 24 11.94 53.32 2.67
C LEU A 24 11.89 52.34 3.85
N ASP A 25 12.37 52.73 5.03
CA ASP A 25 12.26 51.92 6.25
C ASP A 25 10.81 51.64 6.65
N ARG A 26 9.90 52.60 6.43
CA ARG A 26 8.49 52.43 6.71
C ARG A 26 7.86 51.42 5.76
N MET A 27 8.17 51.50 4.47
CA MET A 27 7.71 50.54 3.45
C MET A 27 8.24 49.13 3.75
N ILE A 28 9.52 49.02 4.12
CA ILE A 28 10.16 47.78 4.58
C ILE A 28 9.43 47.17 5.77
N ARG A 29 9.14 47.97 6.81
CA ARG A 29 8.43 47.48 8.01
C ARG A 29 7.01 47.02 7.73
N LYS A 30 6.39 47.54 6.67
CA LYS A 30 5.04 47.16 6.24
C LYS A 30 5.02 45.98 5.26
N GLY A 31 6.18 45.51 4.80
CA GLY A 31 6.27 44.46 3.78
C GLY A 31 5.95 44.93 2.35
N GLU A 32 5.93 46.24 2.10
CA GLU A 32 5.56 46.87 0.83
C GLU A 32 6.78 47.05 -0.11
N VAL A 33 7.70 46.08 -0.16
CA VAL A 33 8.99 46.22 -0.87
C VAL A 33 9.05 45.38 -2.14
N GLU A 34 8.00 45.45 -2.92
CA GLU A 34 8.08 45.17 -4.34
C GLU A 34 7.82 46.52 -5.03
N VAL A 35 8.89 47.19 -5.43
CA VAL A 35 8.78 48.53 -6.03
C VAL A 35 9.22 48.45 -7.47
N GLU A 36 8.26 48.63 -8.38
CA GLU A 36 8.45 48.57 -9.81
C GLU A 36 8.71 49.99 -10.34
N ARG A 37 9.90 50.23 -10.88
CA ARG A 37 10.25 51.50 -11.54
C ARG A 37 10.77 51.20 -12.95
N GLU A 38 10.18 51.84 -13.95
CA GLU A 38 10.56 51.71 -15.37
C GLU A 38 10.62 50.26 -15.90
N GLY A 39 9.70 49.40 -15.44
CA GLY A 39 9.62 48.00 -15.86
C GLY A 39 10.68 47.08 -15.21
N ARG A 40 11.36 47.55 -14.15
CA ARG A 40 12.29 46.75 -13.35
C ARG A 40 11.77 46.62 -11.92
N ARG A 41 11.75 45.39 -11.40
CA ARG A 41 11.43 45.11 -10.00
C ARG A 41 12.70 45.25 -9.17
N VAL A 42 12.68 46.17 -8.21
CA VAL A 42 13.79 46.42 -7.29
C VAL A 42 13.50 45.70 -5.98
N TYR A 43 14.35 44.74 -5.62
CA TYR A 43 14.25 43.99 -4.37
C TYR A 43 15.30 44.50 -3.38
N VAL A 44 14.84 45.03 -2.23
CA VAL A 44 15.74 45.56 -1.21
C VAL A 44 16.24 44.42 -0.33
N LYS A 45 17.56 44.27 -0.22
CA LYS A 45 18.17 43.28 0.67
C LYS A 45 17.93 43.69 2.12
N LEU A 46 16.96 43.05 2.78
CA LEU A 46 16.73 43.26 4.20
C LEU A 46 17.94 42.74 4.99
N PRO A 47 18.45 43.51 5.98
CA PRO A 47 19.41 42.96 6.93
C PRO A 47 18.79 41.76 7.61
N GLY A 48 19.60 40.71 7.80
CA GLY A 48 19.23 39.53 8.57
C GLY A 48 18.66 39.88 9.96
N PRO A 49 18.07 38.89 10.65
CA PRO A 49 17.16 39.09 11.79
C PRO A 49 17.64 40.22 12.71
N ARG A 50 16.91 41.34 12.67
CA ARG A 50 17.33 42.62 13.26
C ARG A 50 17.14 42.67 14.77
N TYR A 51 16.44 41.69 15.36
CA TYR A 51 16.11 41.67 16.78
C TYR A 51 16.39 40.31 17.45
N PRO A 52 16.81 40.29 18.73
CA PRO A 52 17.03 39.06 19.50
C PRO A 52 15.80 38.13 19.53
N SER A 53 14.59 38.70 19.53
CA SER A 53 13.31 37.97 19.46
C SER A 53 13.16 37.12 18.19
N ASP A 54 13.71 37.58 17.06
CA ASP A 54 13.58 36.87 15.78
C ASP A 54 14.48 35.63 15.76
N ARG A 55 15.64 35.69 16.43
CA ARG A 55 16.50 34.52 16.63
C ARG A 55 15.85 33.47 17.52
N GLU A 56 15.15 33.88 18.58
CA GLU A 56 14.41 32.96 19.45
C GLU A 56 13.24 32.30 18.71
N LEU A 57 12.50 33.05 17.89
CA LEU A 57 11.44 32.53 17.05
C LEU A 57 11.96 31.51 16.03
N LEU A 58 13.07 31.82 15.34
CA LEU A 58 13.74 30.89 14.43
C LEU A 58 14.23 29.63 15.14
N ARG A 59 14.82 29.77 16.34
CA ARG A 59 15.28 28.62 17.12
C ARG A 59 14.12 27.73 17.56
N ASN A 60 13.01 28.32 18.00
CA ASN A 60 11.81 27.57 18.37
C ASN A 60 11.17 26.88 17.16
N ALA A 61 11.17 27.53 15.99
CA ALA A 61 10.70 26.92 14.75
C ALA A 61 11.57 25.72 14.35
N LEU A 62 12.89 25.84 14.43
CA LEU A 62 13.83 24.74 14.16
C LEU A 62 13.63 23.55 15.10
N ILE A 63 13.44 23.80 16.41
CA ILE A 63 13.16 22.74 17.39
C ILE A 63 11.86 22.00 17.04
N ARG A 64 10.81 22.73 16.64
CA ARG A 64 9.54 22.11 16.23
C ARG A 64 9.69 21.28 14.96
N VAL A 65 10.48 21.75 14.00
CA VAL A 65 10.79 20.99 12.77
C VAL A 65 11.53 19.71 13.14
N GLU A 66 12.55 19.78 13.98
CA GLU A 66 13.30 18.59 14.42
C GLU A 66 12.40 17.58 15.15
N GLN A 67 11.50 18.06 16.01
CA GLN A 67 10.51 17.20 16.68
C GLN A 67 9.54 16.54 15.68
N SER A 68 9.08 17.28 14.67
CA SER A 68 8.23 16.72 13.63
C SER A 68 8.96 15.69 12.77
N GLU A 69 10.22 15.92 12.45
CA GLU A 69 11.04 14.96 11.69
C GLU A 69 11.26 13.66 12.47
N ARG A 70 11.51 13.74 13.78
CA ARG A 70 11.60 12.55 14.64
C ARG A 70 10.29 11.77 14.65
N LYS A 71 9.17 12.46 14.82
CA LYS A 71 7.85 11.83 14.82
C LYS A 71 7.50 11.19 13.47
N VAL A 72 7.92 11.82 12.36
CA VAL A 72 7.75 11.23 11.02
C VAL A 72 8.59 9.96 10.86
N ARG A 73 9.81 9.91 11.42
CA ARG A 73 10.62 8.68 11.41
C ARG A 73 9.99 7.57 12.24
N GLU A 74 9.52 7.88 13.45
CA GLU A 74 8.81 6.91 14.30
C GLU A 74 7.57 6.34 13.59
N LEU A 75 6.76 7.20 12.96
CA LEU A 75 5.59 6.76 12.19
C LEU A 75 5.95 5.96 10.94
N ALA A 76 7.11 6.21 10.33
CA ALA A 76 7.59 5.44 9.19
C ALA A 76 8.02 4.03 9.63
N GLU A 77 8.73 3.92 10.75
CA GLU A 77 9.10 2.63 11.35
C GLU A 77 7.85 1.82 11.74
N GLU A 78 6.85 2.44 12.36
CA GLU A 78 5.58 1.79 12.68
C GLU A 78 4.81 1.32 11.43
N ALA A 79 4.84 2.11 10.35
CA ALA A 79 4.21 1.73 9.08
C ALA A 79 4.91 0.53 8.43
N ASP A 80 6.24 0.46 8.50
CA ASP A 80 7.02 -0.68 7.98
C ASP A 80 6.72 -1.97 8.77
N GLU A 81 6.60 -1.87 10.10
CA GLU A 81 6.20 -3.00 10.96
C GLU A 81 4.80 -3.50 10.63
N LEU A 82 3.83 -2.60 10.50
CA LEU A 82 2.45 -2.95 10.13
C LEU A 82 2.35 -3.55 8.72
N GLU A 83 3.19 -3.10 7.79
CA GLU A 83 3.27 -3.68 6.46
C GLU A 83 3.78 -5.12 6.51
N GLN A 84 4.79 -5.41 7.34
CA GLN A 84 5.26 -6.78 7.57
C GLN A 84 4.19 -7.68 8.20
N GLU A 85 3.46 -7.19 9.21
CA GLU A 85 2.35 -7.95 9.81
C GLU A 85 1.25 -8.25 8.80
N ARG A 86 0.88 -7.26 7.98
CA ARG A 86 -0.11 -7.43 6.90
C ARG A 86 0.33 -8.49 5.90
N ASP A 87 1.60 -8.47 5.50
CA ASP A 87 2.13 -9.42 4.51
C ASP A 87 2.23 -10.84 5.08
N GLN A 88 2.57 -10.98 6.36
CA GLN A 88 2.52 -12.27 7.06
C GLN A 88 1.08 -12.81 7.14
N ALA A 89 0.13 -11.99 7.59
CA ALA A 89 -1.28 -12.38 7.65
C ALA A 89 -1.82 -12.77 6.26
N ARG A 90 -1.41 -12.06 5.21
CA ARG A 90 -1.77 -12.40 3.83
C ARG A 90 -1.23 -13.77 3.43
N ALA A 91 0.05 -14.05 3.71
CA ALA A 91 0.67 -15.34 3.43
C ALA A 91 -0.05 -16.50 4.15
N GLU A 92 -0.41 -16.31 5.43
CA GLU A 92 -1.19 -17.30 6.20
C GLU A 92 -2.57 -17.55 5.58
N THR A 93 -3.29 -16.49 5.18
CA THR A 93 -4.60 -16.66 4.53
C THR A 93 -4.51 -17.36 3.18
N GLU A 94 -3.44 -17.14 2.42
CA GLU A 94 -3.19 -17.83 1.15
C GLU A 94 -2.84 -19.30 1.37
N ALA A 95 -2.04 -19.61 2.39
CA ALA A 95 -1.74 -20.98 2.79
C ALA A 95 -3.02 -21.74 3.20
N VAL A 96 -3.86 -21.14 4.05
CA VAL A 96 -5.15 -21.73 4.46
C VAL A 96 -6.09 -21.92 3.27
N LYS A 97 -6.16 -20.96 2.35
CA LYS A 97 -6.96 -21.11 1.12
C LYS A 97 -6.46 -22.26 0.26
N ALA A 98 -5.14 -22.39 0.08
CA ALA A 98 -4.53 -23.46 -0.69
C ALA A 98 -4.82 -24.83 -0.07
N GLU A 99 -4.70 -24.95 1.25
CA GLU A 99 -5.05 -26.16 1.98
C GLU A 99 -6.54 -26.49 1.86
N ASN A 100 -7.42 -25.50 1.97
CA ASN A 100 -8.86 -25.70 1.81
C ASN A 100 -9.22 -26.21 0.40
N VAL A 101 -8.59 -25.64 -0.64
CA VAL A 101 -8.75 -26.11 -2.03
C VAL A 101 -8.27 -27.55 -2.17
N ARG A 102 -7.11 -27.88 -1.60
CA ARG A 102 -6.56 -29.25 -1.60
C ARG A 102 -7.50 -30.24 -0.90
N LEU A 103 -7.99 -29.91 0.29
CA LEU A 103 -8.93 -30.73 1.05
C LEU A 103 -10.26 -30.92 0.32
N LYS A 104 -10.81 -29.87 -0.29
CA LYS A 104 -11.99 -29.97 -1.17
C LYS A 104 -11.73 -30.89 -2.36
N GLY A 105 -10.53 -30.83 -2.94
CA GLY A 105 -10.10 -31.74 -4.01
C GLY A 105 -10.08 -33.20 -3.56
N LEU A 106 -9.47 -33.48 -2.41
CA LEU A 106 -9.42 -34.81 -1.81
C LEU A 106 -10.82 -35.35 -1.50
N TYR A 107 -11.69 -34.54 -0.91
CA TYR A 107 -13.06 -34.94 -0.60
C TYR A 107 -13.88 -35.26 -1.86
N ARG A 108 -13.71 -34.48 -2.95
CA ARG A 108 -14.32 -34.79 -4.25
C ARG A 108 -13.77 -36.10 -4.83
N ALA A 109 -12.47 -36.32 -4.75
CA ALA A 109 -11.83 -37.55 -5.21
C ALA A 109 -12.34 -38.78 -4.45
N GLU A 110 -12.48 -38.67 -3.13
CA GLU A 110 -13.01 -39.74 -2.29
C GLU A 110 -14.48 -40.03 -2.62
N ARG A 111 -15.30 -39.00 -2.83
CA ARG A 111 -16.71 -39.14 -3.24
C ARG A 111 -16.82 -39.86 -4.60
N LEU A 112 -15.94 -39.55 -5.55
CA LEU A 112 -15.89 -40.23 -6.86
C LEU A 112 -15.42 -41.69 -6.73
N ALA A 113 -14.45 -41.97 -5.87
CA ALA A 113 -13.97 -43.32 -5.60
C ALA A 113 -15.08 -44.21 -5.03
N ARG A 114 -15.83 -43.72 -4.03
CA ARG A 114 -16.99 -44.44 -3.47
C ARG A 114 -18.10 -44.70 -4.52
N GLY A 115 -18.30 -43.77 -5.45
CA GLY A 115 -19.24 -43.94 -6.56
C GLY A 115 -18.79 -44.99 -7.60
N ARG A 116 -17.47 -45.17 -7.79
CA ARG A 116 -16.92 -46.25 -8.64
C ARG A 116 -17.00 -47.60 -7.94
N THR A 117 -16.65 -47.69 -6.66
CA THR A 117 -16.68 -48.96 -5.93
C THR A 117 -18.10 -49.52 -5.83
N ARG A 118 -19.11 -48.68 -5.60
CA ARG A 118 -20.53 -49.12 -5.65
C ARG A 118 -20.93 -49.70 -7.01
N ARG A 119 -20.51 -49.07 -8.11
CA ARG A 119 -20.82 -49.57 -9.46
C ARG A 119 -20.11 -50.90 -9.76
N LEU A 120 -18.87 -51.05 -9.29
CA LEU A 120 -18.14 -52.32 -9.40
C LEU A 120 -18.79 -53.42 -8.56
N ALA A 121 -19.19 -53.12 -7.33
CA ALA A 121 -19.88 -54.07 -6.46
C ALA A 121 -21.22 -54.54 -7.05
N ILE A 122 -22.01 -53.63 -7.63
CA ILE A 122 -23.25 -53.99 -8.32
C ILE A 122 -22.96 -54.94 -9.49
N ARG A 123 -21.98 -54.59 -10.36
CA ARG A 123 -21.60 -55.45 -11.50
C ARG A 123 -21.14 -56.83 -11.06
N LEU A 124 -20.31 -56.91 -10.02
CA LEU A 124 -19.86 -58.20 -9.47
C LEU A 124 -21.04 -59.00 -8.90
N GLY A 125 -21.99 -58.36 -8.24
CA GLY A 125 -23.22 -58.99 -7.77
C GLY A 125 -24.04 -59.63 -8.92
N TRP A 126 -24.18 -58.93 -10.04
CA TRP A 126 -24.83 -59.48 -11.24
C TRP A 126 -24.08 -60.69 -11.82
N VAL A 127 -22.75 -60.62 -11.91
CA VAL A 127 -21.92 -61.72 -12.41
C VAL A 127 -22.04 -62.95 -11.52
N ILE A 128 -21.96 -62.77 -10.20
CA ILE A 128 -22.09 -63.86 -9.22
C ILE A 128 -23.50 -64.45 -9.27
N GLY A 129 -24.53 -63.62 -9.33
CA GLY A 129 -25.92 -64.08 -9.47
C GLY A 129 -26.14 -64.89 -10.74
N ALA A 130 -25.61 -64.44 -11.89
CA ALA A 130 -25.70 -65.16 -13.15
C ALA A 130 -24.98 -66.52 -13.10
N LEU A 131 -23.79 -66.57 -12.48
CA LEU A 131 -23.04 -67.82 -12.25
C LEU A 131 -23.82 -68.80 -11.37
N ALA A 132 -24.46 -68.32 -10.30
CA ALA A 132 -25.28 -69.16 -9.43
C ALA A 132 -26.47 -69.77 -10.17
N VAL A 133 -27.16 -68.98 -11.00
CA VAL A 133 -28.27 -69.48 -11.84
C VAL A 133 -27.77 -70.53 -12.83
N LEU A 134 -26.64 -70.30 -13.50
CA LEU A 134 -26.06 -71.27 -14.43
C LEU A 134 -25.69 -72.59 -13.75
N LEU A 135 -25.16 -72.54 -12.52
CA LEU A 135 -24.84 -73.74 -11.74
C LEU A 135 -26.10 -74.53 -11.37
N VAL A 136 -27.18 -73.84 -10.95
CA VAL A 136 -28.46 -74.48 -10.63
C VAL A 136 -29.05 -75.14 -11.88
N VAL A 137 -29.10 -74.42 -13.01
CA VAL A 137 -29.62 -74.97 -14.28
C VAL A 137 -28.79 -76.18 -14.73
N SER A 138 -27.47 -76.11 -14.62
CA SER A 138 -26.58 -77.23 -14.98
C SER A 138 -26.79 -78.44 -14.06
N GLY A 139 -26.97 -78.21 -12.75
CA GLY A 139 -27.27 -79.27 -11.79
C GLY A 139 -28.62 -79.94 -12.03
N VAL A 140 -29.66 -79.16 -12.36
CA VAL A 140 -30.99 -79.68 -12.72
C VAL A 140 -30.92 -80.47 -14.03
N ALA A 141 -30.20 -79.96 -15.04
CA ALA A 141 -30.00 -80.67 -16.31
C ALA A 141 -29.26 -82.00 -16.11
N ALA A 142 -28.22 -82.02 -15.27
CA ALA A 142 -27.50 -83.24 -14.93
C ALA A 142 -28.39 -84.26 -14.18
N TRP A 143 -29.26 -83.79 -13.28
CA TRP A 143 -30.21 -84.66 -12.59
C TRP A 143 -31.24 -85.29 -13.55
N LEU A 144 -31.78 -84.51 -14.50
CA LEU A 144 -32.71 -85.00 -15.52
C LEU A 144 -32.08 -86.00 -16.51
N LEU A 145 -30.75 -86.01 -16.66
CA LEU A 145 -30.06 -87.00 -17.50
C LEU A 145 -29.79 -88.33 -16.77
N PHE A 146 -29.94 -88.36 -15.44
CA PHE A 146 -29.65 -89.52 -14.60
C PHE A 146 -30.90 -90.21 -14.04
N VAL A 147 -32.08 -89.59 -14.19
CA VAL A 147 -33.41 -90.12 -13.85
C VAL A 147 -34.09 -90.62 -15.13
#